data_AF-A0A2E3A6K3-F1
#
_entry.id   AF-A0A2E3A6K3-F1
#
_cell.length_a   1.000
_cell.length_b   1.000
_cell.length_c   1.000
_cell.angle_alpha   90.00
_cell.angle_beta   90.00
_cell.angle_gamma   90.00
#
_symmetry.space_group_name_H-M   'P 1'
#
loop_
_entity.id
_entity.type
_entity.pdbx_description
1 polymer ?
#
loop_
_entity_poly.entity_id
_entity_poly.type
_entity_poly.pdbx_seq_one_letter_code
_entity_poly.pdbx_strand_id
1 'polypeptide(L)'
;MKLWTGLLILLLAGAGCSYQGEDSPVAAPSDDPAKTAPGGAPAELYSPDKDPLVNPDSLFQKAPAEPEKIARDETLVRYLKSDPGTLNPLFTSSVYETYVEDTLFDGLFTFNSDFEWIINESMVESWEKTEDHKTWTVKLRAGLKWHDGHPLTAHDVAFTWEAIMDDAVPTKTLRSGRDQLESVTALDDLTVRFVHKEALPTGKWNMLYSILPKHIIGDKDDENRKKDPSLKKDPYYLNYAQAPIGCGPYKF
;
A
#
# COMPACT_ATOMS: atom_id res chain seq x y z
N MET A 1 -26.04 -61.49 18.59
CA MET A 1 -24.77 -61.99 18.04
C MET A 1 -23.80 -60.81 17.99
N LYS A 2 -22.80 -60.84 18.88
CA LYS A 2 -21.60 -60.00 19.01
C LYS A 2 -21.70 -58.47 18.84
N LEU A 3 -21.62 -57.78 19.99
CA LEU A 3 -21.04 -56.43 20.15
C LEU A 3 -19.58 -56.41 19.66
N TRP A 4 -19.10 -55.27 19.16
CA TRP A 4 -17.74 -54.79 19.40
C TRP A 4 -17.69 -53.25 19.32
N THR A 5 -17.23 -52.67 20.42
CA THR A 5 -16.81 -51.29 20.68
C THR A 5 -15.56 -50.92 19.88
N GLY A 6 -15.46 -49.68 19.40
CA GLY A 6 -14.26 -49.16 18.75
C GLY A 6 -14.18 -47.63 18.83
N LEU A 7 -13.40 -47.18 19.81
CA LEU A 7 -13.03 -45.81 20.15
C LEU A 7 -12.40 -45.07 18.94
N LEU A 8 -12.90 -43.89 18.57
CA LEU A 8 -12.23 -43.00 17.61
C LEU A 8 -11.41 -41.96 18.40
N ILE A 9 -10.09 -42.18 18.48
CA ILE A 9 -9.11 -41.22 18.99
C ILE A 9 -8.69 -40.28 17.85
N LEU A 10 -8.70 -38.98 18.13
CA LEU A 10 -8.13 -37.91 17.31
C LEU A 10 -6.64 -38.15 16.98
N LEU A 11 -6.25 -37.92 15.73
CA LEU A 11 -4.87 -37.60 15.37
C LEU A 11 -4.85 -36.45 14.35
N LEU A 12 -4.47 -35.27 14.85
CA LEU A 12 -3.99 -34.13 14.07
C LEU A 12 -2.68 -34.53 13.39
N ALA A 13 -2.62 -34.47 12.07
CA ALA A 13 -1.38 -34.52 11.32
C ALA A 13 -1.12 -33.14 10.70
N GLY A 14 -0.23 -32.38 11.31
CA GLY A 14 0.43 -31.24 10.68
C GLY A 14 1.44 -31.75 9.67
N ALA A 15 1.35 -31.27 8.42
CA ALA A 15 2.35 -31.53 7.39
C ALA A 15 3.54 -30.58 7.59
N GLY A 16 4.49 -30.98 8.43
CA GLY A 16 5.86 -30.48 8.39
C GLY A 16 6.73 -31.47 7.64
N CYS A 17 7.21 -31.12 6.44
CA CYS A 17 8.22 -31.91 5.75
C CYS A 17 9.59 -31.59 6.35
N SER A 18 10.11 -32.49 7.19
CA SER A 18 11.52 -32.55 7.56
C SER A 18 12.29 -33.42 6.55
N TYR A 19 13.36 -32.87 5.97
CA TYR A 19 14.29 -33.57 5.10
C TYR A 19 15.41 -34.18 5.96
N GLN A 20 15.50 -35.51 6.04
CA GLN A 20 16.67 -36.24 6.55
C GLN A 20 17.47 -36.75 5.35
N GLY A 21 18.79 -36.54 5.38
CA GLY A 21 19.70 -36.80 4.27
C GLY A 21 20.17 -38.25 4.14
N GLU A 22 20.68 -38.56 2.95
CA GLU A 22 21.64 -39.63 2.71
C GLU A 22 22.73 -39.11 1.76
N ASP A 23 23.97 -39.48 2.07
CA ASP A 23 25.24 -39.07 1.47
C ASP A 23 25.45 -39.60 0.04
N SER A 24 25.99 -38.75 -0.83
CA SER A 24 26.88 -39.14 -1.93
C SER A 24 27.80 -37.96 -2.31
N PRO A 25 29.10 -38.20 -2.57
CA PRO A 25 30.10 -37.14 -2.55
C PRO A 25 30.11 -36.37 -3.87
N VAL A 26 29.95 -35.04 -3.80
CA VAL A 26 30.24 -34.15 -4.94
C VAL A 26 31.68 -33.66 -4.80
N ALA A 27 32.49 -33.97 -5.80
CA ALA A 27 33.88 -33.56 -5.90
C ALA A 27 34.04 -32.03 -5.81
N ALA A 28 35.03 -31.59 -5.04
CA ALA A 28 35.43 -30.18 -4.97
C ALA A 28 36.00 -29.72 -6.32
N PRO A 29 35.64 -28.51 -6.82
CA PRO A 29 36.36 -27.90 -7.92
C PRO A 29 37.69 -27.31 -7.40
N SER A 30 38.73 -27.58 -8.18
CA SER A 30 40.13 -27.20 -7.99
C SER A 30 40.40 -25.72 -8.23
N ASP A 31 41.37 -25.17 -7.50
CA ASP A 31 41.91 -23.82 -7.63
C ASP A 31 42.62 -23.52 -8.97
N ASP A 32 42.61 -22.21 -9.30
CA ASP A 32 43.68 -21.38 -9.93
C ASP A 32 43.41 -20.81 -11.35
N PRO A 33 43.98 -19.65 -11.77
CA PRO A 33 43.93 -18.29 -11.19
C PRO A 33 43.38 -17.20 -12.15
N ALA A 34 43.02 -16.06 -11.56
CA ALA A 34 43.16 -14.67 -12.05
C ALA A 34 42.90 -14.34 -13.54
N LYS A 35 41.73 -13.73 -13.80
CA LYS A 35 41.62 -12.58 -14.72
C LYS A 35 41.27 -11.35 -13.90
N THR A 36 42.25 -10.47 -13.74
CA THR A 36 42.21 -9.22 -12.99
C THR A 36 41.34 -8.18 -13.70
N ALA A 37 40.25 -7.77 -13.06
CA ALA A 37 39.68 -6.43 -13.26
C ALA A 37 40.61 -5.40 -12.59
N PRO A 38 40.71 -4.15 -13.08
CA PRO A 38 41.65 -3.18 -12.53
C PRO A 38 41.29 -2.87 -11.09
N GLY A 39 42.29 -3.00 -10.21
CA GLY A 39 42.17 -2.84 -8.77
C GLY A 39 41.76 -1.43 -8.37
N GLY A 40 40.52 -1.31 -7.90
CA GLY A 40 40.23 -0.47 -6.74
C GLY A 40 40.46 -1.31 -5.49
N ALA A 41 40.96 -0.71 -4.41
CA ALA A 41 40.96 -1.35 -3.09
C ALA A 41 39.55 -1.92 -2.81
N PRO A 42 39.40 -3.07 -2.14
CA PRO A 42 38.09 -3.51 -1.71
C PRO A 42 37.50 -2.38 -0.88
N ALA A 43 36.47 -1.71 -1.40
CA ALA A 43 35.70 -0.79 -0.59
C ALA A 43 35.26 -1.60 0.63
N GLU A 44 35.57 -1.11 1.84
CA GLU A 44 35.06 -1.74 3.05
C GLU A 44 33.56 -1.96 2.84
N LEU A 45 33.11 -3.22 2.94
CA LEU A 45 31.69 -3.53 2.83
C LEU A 45 30.98 -2.68 3.89
N TYR A 46 29.97 -1.93 3.45
CA TYR A 46 29.18 -1.08 4.32
C TYR A 46 28.72 -1.88 5.55
N SER A 47 29.04 -1.37 6.75
CA SER A 47 28.74 -2.00 8.03
C SER A 47 27.71 -1.14 8.75
N PRO A 48 26.41 -1.52 8.73
CA PRO A 48 25.35 -0.74 9.37
C PRO A 48 25.62 -0.45 10.85
N ASP A 49 26.23 -1.39 11.58
CA ASP A 49 26.51 -1.26 13.02
C ASP A 49 27.53 -0.14 13.35
N LYS A 50 28.27 0.35 12.35
CA LYS A 50 29.26 1.43 12.50
C LYS A 50 28.75 2.75 11.93
N ASP A 51 27.60 2.75 11.27
CA ASP A 51 27.03 3.95 10.69
C ASP A 51 26.16 4.65 11.76
N PRO A 52 26.55 5.84 12.25
CA PRO A 52 25.79 6.57 13.26
C PRO A 52 24.40 7.00 12.77
N LEU A 53 24.11 6.87 11.47
CA LEU A 53 22.81 7.14 10.87
C LEU A 53 21.89 5.90 10.85
N VAL A 54 22.40 4.72 11.19
CA VAL A 54 21.60 3.48 11.26
C VAL A 54 20.99 3.34 12.65
N ASN A 55 19.66 3.30 12.71
CA ASN A 55 18.87 3.17 13.95
C ASN A 55 19.34 4.10 15.09
N PRO A 56 19.48 5.42 14.86
CA PRO A 56 19.89 6.33 15.93
C PRO A 56 18.86 6.30 17.05
N ASP A 57 19.28 6.50 18.30
CA ASP A 57 18.38 6.50 19.47
C ASP A 57 17.21 7.50 19.32
N SER A 58 17.43 8.58 18.55
CA SER A 58 16.41 9.58 18.22
C SER A 58 15.31 9.06 17.30
N LEU A 59 15.54 7.96 16.55
CA LEU A 59 14.57 7.39 15.62
C LEU A 59 13.27 6.94 16.32
N PHE A 60 13.39 6.51 17.57
CA PHE A 60 12.25 6.04 18.38
C PHE A 60 11.69 7.12 19.32
N GLN A 61 12.26 8.33 19.28
CA GLN A 61 11.76 9.44 20.07
C GLN A 61 10.61 10.13 19.34
N LYS A 62 9.61 10.58 20.10
CA LYS A 62 8.52 11.37 19.54
C LYS A 62 9.09 12.63 18.88
N ALA A 63 8.66 12.92 17.66
CA ALA A 63 9.06 14.13 16.96
C ALA A 63 8.77 15.39 17.82
N PRO A 64 9.63 16.42 17.76
CA PRO A 64 9.40 17.68 18.45
C PRO A 64 8.03 18.28 18.08
N ALA A 65 7.28 18.76 19.08
CA ALA A 65 5.99 19.41 18.84
C ALA A 65 6.15 20.79 18.17
N GLU A 66 7.30 21.43 18.35
CA GLU A 66 7.68 22.69 17.74
C GLU A 66 8.18 22.46 16.31
N PRO A 67 7.45 22.95 15.28
CA PRO A 67 7.79 22.69 13.87
C PRO A 67 9.20 23.15 13.46
N GLU A 68 9.75 24.16 14.13
CA GLU A 68 11.09 24.71 13.94
C GLU A 68 12.22 23.79 14.42
N LYS A 69 11.91 22.82 15.30
CA LYS A 69 12.86 21.80 15.75
C LYS A 69 12.88 20.57 14.85
N ILE A 70 11.99 20.51 13.86
CA ILE A 70 11.93 19.41 12.89
C ILE A 70 12.93 19.71 11.78
N ALA A 71 13.95 18.86 11.64
CA ALA A 71 14.89 18.94 10.54
C ALA A 71 14.16 18.53 9.24
N ARG A 72 13.92 19.51 8.35
CA ARG A 72 13.14 19.31 7.12
C ARG A 72 13.99 19.08 5.87
N ASP A 73 15.30 19.34 5.96
CA ASP A 73 16.24 19.23 4.85
C ASP A 73 17.14 17.99 4.97
N GLU A 74 16.70 17.00 5.76
CA GLU A 74 17.41 15.76 5.99
C GLU A 74 17.09 14.70 4.93
N THR A 75 18.04 13.79 4.72
CA THR A 75 17.86 12.65 3.82
C THR A 75 17.66 11.37 4.62
N LEU A 76 16.51 10.71 4.43
CA LEU A 76 16.28 9.35 4.92
C LEU A 76 16.60 8.35 3.81
N VAL A 77 17.57 7.47 4.05
CA VAL A 77 17.87 6.35 3.14
C VAL A 77 17.21 5.09 3.69
N ARG A 78 16.25 4.54 2.93
CA ARG A 78 15.59 3.28 3.27
C ARG A 78 16.03 2.17 2.32
N TYR A 79 16.65 1.14 2.86
CA TYR A 79 17.01 -0.05 2.09
C TYR A 79 15.77 -0.90 1.74
N LEU A 80 15.63 -1.26 0.47
CA LEU A 80 14.64 -2.23 -0.02
C LEU A 80 15.38 -3.47 -0.54
N LYS A 81 14.85 -4.65 -0.22
CA LYS A 81 15.48 -5.93 -0.62
C LYS A 81 15.22 -6.29 -2.08
N SER A 82 14.24 -5.66 -2.72
CA SER A 82 13.96 -5.76 -4.15
C SER A 82 13.34 -4.47 -4.66
N ASP A 83 13.47 -4.23 -5.96
CA ASP A 83 12.87 -3.09 -6.63
C ASP A 83 11.35 -3.24 -6.70
N PRO A 84 10.57 -2.15 -6.48
CA PRO A 84 9.15 -2.11 -6.78
C PRO A 84 8.88 -2.41 -8.27
N GLY A 85 7.91 -3.28 -8.57
CA GLY A 85 7.54 -3.57 -9.97
C GLY A 85 6.55 -2.55 -10.54
N THR A 86 5.76 -1.93 -9.67
CA THR A 86 4.76 -0.90 -10.00
C THR A 86 4.58 0.03 -8.81
N LEU A 87 4.37 1.32 -9.08
CA LEU A 87 3.96 2.31 -8.07
C LEU A 87 2.51 2.78 -8.29
N ASN A 88 1.74 2.10 -9.14
CA ASN A 88 0.29 2.27 -9.21
C ASN A 88 -0.38 1.50 -8.05
N PRO A 89 -1.10 2.18 -7.12
CA PRO A 89 -1.73 1.56 -5.96
C PRO A 89 -2.65 0.38 -6.29
N LEU A 90 -3.28 0.39 -7.48
CA LEU A 90 -4.20 -0.67 -7.92
C LEU A 90 -3.52 -2.02 -8.13
N PHE A 91 -2.20 -2.03 -8.33
CA PHE A 91 -1.43 -3.21 -8.72
C PHE A 91 -0.31 -3.58 -7.75
N THR A 92 -0.20 -2.88 -6.62
CA THR A 92 0.69 -3.21 -5.51
C THR A 92 0.49 -4.66 -5.07
N SER A 93 1.57 -5.43 -5.00
CA SER A 93 1.55 -6.86 -4.67
C SER A 93 2.65 -7.31 -3.71
N SER A 94 3.57 -6.41 -3.36
CA SER A 94 4.67 -6.65 -2.43
C SER A 94 4.73 -5.59 -1.33
N VAL A 95 5.35 -5.95 -0.20
CA VAL A 95 5.58 -5.01 0.90
C VAL A 95 6.51 -3.86 0.51
N TYR A 96 7.42 -4.07 -0.45
CA TYR A 96 8.35 -3.03 -0.89
C TYR A 96 7.66 -1.95 -1.73
N GLU A 97 6.65 -2.33 -2.51
CA GLU A 97 5.79 -1.39 -3.22
C GLU A 97 4.96 -0.58 -2.22
N THR A 98 4.32 -1.23 -1.23
CA THR A 98 3.57 -0.54 -0.16
C THR A 98 4.44 0.47 0.59
N TYR A 99 5.69 0.12 0.88
CA TYR A 99 6.65 1.00 1.54
C TYR A 99 6.96 2.30 0.80
N VAL A 100 6.87 2.29 -0.53
CA VAL A 100 7.05 3.48 -1.37
C VAL A 100 5.69 4.15 -1.62
N GLU A 101 4.64 3.37 -1.85
CA GLU A 101 3.28 3.88 -2.05
C GLU A 101 2.81 4.74 -0.86
N ASP A 102 3.01 4.28 0.38
CA ASP A 102 2.59 4.96 1.61
C ASP A 102 3.28 6.33 1.80
N THR A 103 4.35 6.62 1.05
CA THR A 103 4.99 7.95 1.07
C THR A 103 4.48 8.85 -0.06
N LEU A 104 4.03 8.26 -1.17
CA LEU A 104 3.61 8.97 -2.38
C LEU A 104 2.10 9.25 -2.40
N PHE A 105 1.28 8.38 -1.82
CA PHE A 105 -0.17 8.50 -1.77
C PHE A 105 -0.66 8.59 -0.33
N ASP A 106 -1.89 9.07 -0.18
CA ASP A 106 -2.52 9.17 1.12
C ASP A 106 -4.02 8.82 1.03
N GLY A 107 -4.62 8.49 2.17
CA GLY A 107 -5.99 8.03 2.30
C GLY A 107 -6.79 8.84 3.33
N LEU A 108 -8.12 8.69 3.33
CA LEU A 108 -8.98 9.42 4.27
C LEU A 108 -8.78 9.01 5.74
N PHE A 109 -8.32 7.79 5.95
CA PHE A 109 -8.15 7.19 7.26
C PHE A 109 -6.80 6.51 7.33
N THR A 110 -6.25 6.45 8.53
CA THR A 110 -4.92 5.89 8.78
C THR A 110 -4.88 5.26 10.17
N PHE A 111 -3.69 4.88 10.63
CA PHE A 111 -3.45 4.39 11.97
C PHE A 111 -2.43 5.26 12.70
N ASN A 112 -2.63 5.44 14.00
CA ASN A 112 -1.60 5.99 14.86
C ASN A 112 -0.58 4.91 15.27
N SER A 113 0.43 5.32 16.04
CA SER A 113 1.47 4.44 16.57
C SER A 113 0.95 3.32 17.49
N ASP A 114 -0.25 3.48 18.03
CA ASP A 114 -0.92 2.51 18.89
C ASP A 114 -1.82 1.54 18.09
N PHE A 115 -1.75 1.58 16.75
CA PHE A 115 -2.59 0.82 15.82
C PHE A 115 -4.09 1.12 15.94
N GLU A 116 -4.44 2.30 16.46
CA GLU A 116 -5.80 2.77 16.46
C GLU A 116 -6.15 3.36 15.11
N TRP A 117 -7.30 2.96 14.57
CA TRP A 117 -7.84 3.54 13.35
C TRP A 117 -8.31 4.97 13.63
N ILE A 118 -7.80 5.93 12.87
CA ILE A 118 -8.07 7.36 13.02
C ILE A 118 -8.35 7.99 11.65
N ILE A 119 -8.90 9.20 11.66
CA ILE A 119 -8.90 10.01 10.44
C ILE A 119 -7.48 10.43 10.10
N ASN A 120 -7.22 10.57 8.81
CA ASN A 120 -6.04 11.25 8.37
C ASN A 120 -6.28 12.77 8.44
N GLU A 121 -5.71 13.41 9.45
CA GLU A 121 -5.87 14.85 9.68
C GLU A 121 -5.27 15.72 8.57
N SER A 122 -4.40 15.20 7.69
CA SER A 122 -3.89 15.96 6.55
C SER A 122 -4.95 16.14 5.45
N MET A 123 -5.88 15.17 5.32
CA MET A 123 -6.89 15.12 4.26
C MET A 123 -8.31 15.40 4.76
N VAL A 124 -8.65 14.99 5.98
CA VAL A 124 -10.03 15.00 6.49
C VAL A 124 -10.21 16.10 7.53
N GLU A 125 -11.22 16.95 7.31
CA GLU A 125 -11.66 17.97 8.27
C GLU A 125 -12.57 17.35 9.33
N SER A 126 -13.54 16.54 8.92
CA SER A 126 -14.49 15.89 9.82
C SER A 126 -15.15 14.67 9.17
N TRP A 127 -15.80 13.85 9.99
CA TRP A 127 -16.67 12.79 9.53
C TRP A 127 -17.81 12.54 10.51
N GLU A 128 -18.90 11.98 10.01
CA GLU A 128 -20.03 11.52 10.80
C GLU A 128 -20.51 10.16 10.30
N LYS A 129 -21.18 9.42 11.18
CA LYS A 129 -21.80 8.13 10.86
C LYS A 129 -23.20 8.08 11.42
N THR A 130 -24.12 7.55 10.63
CA THR A 130 -25.51 7.36 11.03
C THR A 130 -25.66 6.35 12.18
N GLU A 131 -26.75 6.46 12.94
CA GLU A 131 -27.04 5.56 14.08
C GLU A 131 -27.14 4.09 13.66
N ASP A 132 -27.63 3.82 12.44
CA ASP A 132 -27.69 2.48 11.85
C ASP A 132 -26.31 1.92 11.42
N HIS A 133 -25.26 2.73 11.52
CA HIS A 133 -23.87 2.42 11.16
C HIS A 133 -23.63 2.10 9.69
N LYS A 134 -24.55 2.44 8.78
CA LYS A 134 -24.44 2.12 7.36
C LYS A 134 -23.84 3.27 6.55
N THR A 135 -24.14 4.51 6.91
CA THR A 135 -23.74 5.68 6.14
C THR A 135 -22.65 6.46 6.87
N TRP A 136 -21.60 6.79 6.14
CA TRP A 136 -20.51 7.65 6.61
C TRP A 136 -20.39 8.84 5.67
N THR A 137 -20.42 10.05 6.23
CA THR A 137 -20.16 11.29 5.48
C THR A 137 -18.82 11.82 5.93
N VAL A 138 -17.89 12.04 5.00
CA VAL A 138 -16.54 12.54 5.26
C VAL A 138 -16.37 13.86 4.54
N LYS A 139 -15.91 14.88 5.28
CA LYS A 139 -15.57 16.19 4.76
C LYS A 139 -14.06 16.32 4.64
N LEU A 140 -13.59 16.54 3.42
CA LEU A 140 -12.20 16.81 3.09
C LEU A 140 -11.82 18.23 3.50
N ARG A 141 -10.54 18.43 3.81
CA ARG A 141 -9.98 19.77 3.98
C ARG A 141 -10.01 20.54 2.67
N ALA A 142 -10.19 21.85 2.76
CA ALA A 142 -10.06 22.73 1.61
C ALA A 142 -8.58 22.86 1.17
N GLY A 143 -8.37 22.99 -0.14
CA GLY A 143 -7.05 23.29 -0.71
C GLY A 143 -6.12 22.09 -0.88
N LEU A 144 -6.64 20.86 -0.77
CA LEU A 144 -5.89 19.64 -1.09
C LEU A 144 -5.48 19.64 -2.57
N LYS A 145 -4.27 19.13 -2.84
CA LYS A 145 -3.69 19.08 -4.17
C LYS A 145 -2.93 17.79 -4.39
N TRP A 146 -2.99 17.31 -5.62
CA TRP A 146 -2.06 16.35 -6.18
C TRP A 146 -0.67 16.97 -6.32
N HIS A 147 0.36 16.14 -6.48
CA HIS A 147 1.75 16.59 -6.60
C HIS A 147 2.01 17.48 -7.82
N ASP A 148 1.20 17.34 -8.86
CA ASP A 148 1.18 18.17 -10.08
C ASP A 148 0.42 19.50 -9.91
N GLY A 149 -0.20 19.72 -8.75
CA GLY A 149 -0.96 20.92 -8.42
C GLY A 149 -2.45 20.85 -8.79
N HIS A 150 -2.93 19.76 -9.40
CA HIS A 150 -4.36 19.56 -9.64
C HIS A 150 -5.11 19.51 -8.30
N PRO A 151 -6.32 20.11 -8.18
CA PRO A 151 -7.12 19.98 -6.97
C PRO A 151 -7.45 18.52 -6.67
N LEU A 152 -7.28 18.10 -5.41
CA LEU A 152 -7.79 16.81 -4.95
C LEU A 152 -9.17 17.04 -4.34
N THR A 153 -10.16 16.32 -4.84
CA THR A 153 -11.58 16.50 -4.48
C THR A 153 -12.24 15.18 -4.06
N ALA A 154 -13.45 15.27 -3.50
CA ALA A 154 -14.28 14.10 -3.22
C ALA A 154 -14.63 13.30 -4.48
N HIS A 155 -14.52 13.89 -5.68
CA HIS A 155 -14.69 13.17 -6.94
C HIS A 155 -13.55 12.18 -7.20
N ASP A 156 -12.31 12.50 -6.81
CA ASP A 156 -11.18 11.56 -6.85
C ASP A 156 -11.39 10.41 -5.88
N VAL A 157 -11.93 10.72 -4.69
CA VAL A 157 -12.32 9.70 -3.70
C VAL A 157 -13.37 8.77 -4.31
N ALA A 158 -14.51 9.27 -4.77
CA ALA A 158 -15.56 8.42 -5.35
C ALA A 158 -15.04 7.59 -6.53
N PHE A 159 -14.25 8.20 -7.41
CA PHE A 159 -13.59 7.53 -8.53
C PHE A 159 -12.68 6.37 -8.09
N THR A 160 -11.99 6.51 -6.95
CA THR A 160 -11.08 5.47 -6.45
C THR A 160 -11.80 4.14 -6.23
N TRP A 161 -12.97 4.16 -5.56
CA TRP A 161 -13.77 2.95 -5.36
C TRP A 161 -14.43 2.48 -6.66
N GLU A 162 -14.82 3.39 -7.55
CA GLU A 162 -15.30 3.03 -8.89
C GLU A 162 -14.25 2.23 -9.67
N ALA A 163 -13.00 2.72 -9.70
CA ALA A 163 -11.89 2.08 -10.40
C ALA A 163 -11.54 0.70 -9.82
N ILE A 164 -11.61 0.54 -8.49
CA ILE A 164 -11.42 -0.77 -7.83
C ILE A 164 -12.52 -1.75 -8.24
N MET A 165 -13.76 -1.29 -8.35
CA MET A 165 -14.91 -2.14 -8.65
C MET A 165 -15.11 -2.43 -10.14
N ASP A 166 -14.42 -1.71 -11.03
CA ASP A 166 -14.52 -1.90 -12.49
C ASP A 166 -13.95 -3.26 -12.93
N ASP A 167 -14.81 -4.13 -13.49
CA ASP A 167 -14.50 -5.45 -14.07
C ASP A 167 -13.37 -5.46 -15.11
N ALA A 168 -13.13 -4.33 -15.78
CA ALA A 168 -12.00 -4.22 -16.69
C ALA A 168 -10.64 -4.15 -15.98
N VAL A 169 -10.60 -3.68 -14.74
CA VAL A 169 -9.37 -3.53 -13.94
C VAL A 169 -9.15 -4.79 -13.11
N PRO A 170 -7.96 -5.42 -13.19
CA PRO A 170 -7.68 -6.68 -12.52
C PRO A 170 -7.35 -6.51 -11.02
N THR A 171 -8.30 -5.98 -10.25
CA THR A 171 -8.18 -5.58 -8.83
C THR A 171 -8.93 -6.52 -7.88
N LYS A 172 -9.09 -7.80 -8.26
CA LYS A 172 -9.96 -8.76 -7.55
C LYS A 172 -9.68 -8.85 -6.04
N THR A 173 -8.42 -8.79 -5.64
CA THR A 173 -8.01 -8.82 -4.22
C THR A 173 -8.46 -7.57 -3.46
N LEU A 174 -8.39 -6.40 -4.09
CA LEU A 174 -8.81 -5.14 -3.48
C LEU A 174 -10.31 -5.08 -3.26
N ARG A 175 -11.13 -5.70 -4.12
CA ARG A 175 -12.60 -5.67 -4.00
C ARG A 175 -13.12 -6.31 -2.72
N SER A 176 -12.40 -7.25 -2.13
CA SER A 176 -12.80 -7.89 -0.88
C SER A 176 -13.04 -6.84 0.21
N GLY A 177 -14.24 -6.81 0.78
CA GLY A 177 -14.67 -5.81 1.76
C GLY A 177 -15.23 -4.54 1.12
N ARG A 178 -14.56 -3.97 0.12
CA ARG A 178 -15.09 -2.80 -0.62
C ARG A 178 -16.37 -3.13 -1.40
N ASP A 179 -16.56 -4.39 -1.76
CA ASP A 179 -17.80 -4.91 -2.33
C ASP A 179 -19.00 -4.89 -1.35
N GLN A 180 -18.78 -4.59 -0.07
CA GLN A 180 -19.83 -4.36 0.93
C GLN A 180 -20.36 -2.93 0.92
N LEU A 181 -19.71 -2.02 0.19
CA LEU A 181 -20.23 -0.69 -0.09
C LEU A 181 -21.33 -0.80 -1.16
N GLU A 182 -22.47 -0.20 -0.87
CA GLU A 182 -23.55 0.03 -1.82
C GLU A 182 -23.19 1.19 -2.76
N SER A 183 -22.61 2.27 -2.21
CA SER A 183 -22.14 3.40 -3.01
C SER A 183 -21.04 4.21 -2.31
N VAL A 184 -20.24 4.88 -3.13
CA VAL A 184 -19.33 5.97 -2.73
C VAL A 184 -19.63 7.13 -3.65
N THR A 185 -20.12 8.25 -3.09
CA THR A 185 -20.62 9.38 -3.89
C THR A 185 -20.01 10.68 -3.41
N ALA A 186 -19.44 11.45 -4.33
CA ALA A 186 -19.12 12.86 -4.08
C ALA A 186 -20.42 13.66 -4.07
N LEU A 187 -20.76 14.27 -2.93
CA LEU A 187 -21.92 15.15 -2.80
C LEU A 187 -21.62 16.56 -3.30
N ASP A 188 -20.36 16.98 -3.17
CA ASP A 188 -19.73 18.20 -3.68
C ASP A 188 -18.21 17.98 -3.74
N ASP A 189 -17.42 19.01 -4.05
CA ASP A 189 -15.95 18.91 -4.18
C ASP A 189 -15.23 18.46 -2.90
N LEU A 190 -15.82 18.64 -1.72
CA LEU A 190 -15.19 18.37 -0.43
C LEU A 190 -15.93 17.32 0.40
N THR A 191 -17.12 16.91 0.00
CA THR A 191 -17.94 15.98 0.80
C THR A 191 -18.15 14.68 0.06
N VAL A 192 -17.73 13.58 0.65
CA VAL A 192 -17.96 12.22 0.14
C VAL A 192 -18.84 11.43 1.09
N ARG A 193 -19.76 10.64 0.55
CA ARG A 193 -20.63 9.74 1.30
C ARG A 193 -20.37 8.30 0.91
N PHE A 194 -20.08 7.47 1.91
CA PHE A 194 -19.99 6.02 1.82
C PHE A 194 -21.28 5.40 2.38
N VAL A 195 -21.92 4.53 1.62
CA VAL A 195 -23.10 3.78 2.05
C VAL A 195 -22.77 2.30 2.04
N HIS A 196 -22.95 1.62 3.16
CA HIS A 196 -22.77 0.17 3.28
C HIS A 196 -24.09 -0.55 3.06
N LYS A 197 -24.03 -1.73 2.42
CA LYS A 197 -25.19 -2.62 2.25
C LYS A 197 -25.81 -3.04 3.58
N GLU A 198 -24.96 -3.27 4.58
CA GLU A 198 -25.33 -3.71 5.93
C GLU A 198 -24.46 -3.02 6.99
N ALA A 199 -24.92 -3.04 8.25
CA ALA A 199 -24.13 -2.56 9.37
C ALA A 199 -23.01 -3.58 9.67
N LEU A 200 -21.75 -3.19 9.45
CA LEU A 200 -20.61 -4.09 9.58
C LEU A 200 -19.62 -3.56 10.62
N PRO A 201 -19.20 -4.36 11.62
CA PRO A 201 -18.12 -3.99 12.54
C PRO A 201 -16.80 -3.66 11.80
N THR A 202 -16.64 -4.24 10.62
CA THR A 202 -15.51 -4.06 9.70
C THR A 202 -15.70 -2.94 8.68
N GLY A 203 -16.81 -2.19 8.73
CA GLY A 203 -17.15 -1.18 7.71
C GLY A 203 -16.05 -0.13 7.47
N LYS A 204 -15.35 0.26 8.54
CA LYS A 204 -14.19 1.18 8.46
C LYS A 204 -13.07 0.67 7.54
N TRP A 205 -12.87 -0.64 7.43
CA TRP A 205 -11.86 -1.25 6.56
C TRP A 205 -12.20 -1.11 5.08
N ASN A 206 -13.48 -1.03 4.75
CA ASN A 206 -13.94 -0.89 3.37
C ASN A 206 -13.63 0.51 2.81
N MET A 207 -13.37 1.49 3.68
CA MET A 207 -13.04 2.88 3.32
C MET A 207 -11.54 3.17 3.43
N LEU A 208 -10.71 2.17 3.75
CA LEU A 208 -9.26 2.33 3.90
C LEU A 208 -8.57 2.00 2.56
N TYR A 209 -8.15 3.03 1.83
CA TYR A 209 -7.35 2.89 0.61
C TYR A 209 -6.73 4.24 0.19
N SER A 210 -5.61 4.19 -0.53
CA SER A 210 -4.96 5.34 -1.16
C SER A 210 -5.85 5.98 -2.22
N ILE A 211 -5.99 7.30 -2.20
CA ILE A 211 -6.82 8.00 -3.21
C ILE A 211 -6.09 8.00 -4.57
N LEU A 212 -6.85 7.82 -5.65
CA LEU A 212 -6.35 7.77 -7.02
C LEU A 212 -6.63 9.07 -7.78
N PRO A 213 -5.69 9.55 -8.62
CA PRO A 213 -5.86 10.77 -9.41
C PRO A 213 -6.82 10.53 -10.57
N LYS A 214 -8.08 10.96 -10.44
CA LYS A 214 -9.09 10.79 -11.49
C LYS A 214 -8.64 11.44 -12.80
N HIS A 215 -8.01 12.60 -12.72
CA HIS A 215 -7.54 13.37 -13.88
C HIS A 215 -6.40 12.71 -14.66
N ILE A 216 -5.68 11.76 -14.05
CA ILE A 216 -4.63 10.98 -14.72
C ILE A 216 -5.17 9.63 -15.20
N ILE A 217 -5.88 8.90 -14.34
CA ILE A 217 -6.36 7.56 -14.68
C ILE A 217 -7.49 7.63 -15.72
N GLY A 218 -8.35 8.65 -15.61
CA GLY A 218 -9.53 8.83 -16.45
C GLY A 218 -10.69 7.95 -15.99
N ASP A 219 -11.91 8.47 -16.10
CA ASP A 219 -13.12 7.65 -15.99
C ASP A 219 -13.32 6.82 -17.27
N LYS A 220 -14.38 5.99 -17.30
CA LYS A 220 -14.64 5.06 -18.41
C LYS A 220 -14.84 5.75 -19.76
N ASP A 221 -15.15 7.05 -19.76
CA ASP A 221 -15.35 7.83 -20.98
C ASP A 221 -14.06 8.51 -21.47
N ASP A 222 -12.97 8.47 -20.69
CA ASP A 222 -11.66 8.96 -21.10
C ASP A 222 -11.07 8.14 -22.27
N GLU A 223 -10.41 8.82 -23.20
CA GLU A 223 -9.89 8.20 -24.42
C GLU A 223 -8.71 7.25 -24.17
N ASN A 224 -7.86 7.52 -23.18
CA ASN A 224 -6.80 6.59 -22.79
C ASN A 224 -7.41 5.39 -22.06
N ARG A 225 -8.43 5.63 -21.23
CA ARG A 225 -9.15 4.56 -20.53
C ARG A 225 -9.89 3.61 -21.48
N LYS A 226 -10.47 4.11 -22.57
CA LYS A 226 -11.09 3.28 -23.62
C LYS A 226 -10.08 2.42 -24.37
N LYS A 227 -8.86 2.93 -24.61
CA LYS A 227 -7.79 2.19 -25.30
C LYS A 227 -7.27 1.03 -24.46
N ASP A 228 -7.10 1.27 -23.16
CA ASP A 228 -6.72 0.23 -22.21
C ASP A 228 -7.54 0.31 -20.92
N PRO A 229 -8.73 -0.33 -20.91
CA PRO A 229 -9.57 -0.41 -19.74
C PRO A 229 -8.91 -1.11 -18.54
N SER A 230 -7.86 -1.91 -18.79
CA SER A 230 -7.17 -2.66 -17.75
C SER A 230 -6.11 -1.84 -17.00
N LEU A 231 -5.69 -0.69 -17.53
CA LEU A 231 -4.58 0.14 -17.04
C LEU A 231 -3.20 -0.53 -17.00
N LYS A 232 -2.99 -1.66 -17.68
CA LYS A 232 -1.77 -2.48 -17.55
C LYS A 232 -0.96 -2.64 -18.83
N LYS A 233 -1.45 -2.12 -19.96
CA LYS A 233 -0.90 -2.41 -21.29
C LYS A 233 -0.49 -1.14 -22.01
N ASP A 234 -1.29 -0.07 -21.92
CA ASP A 234 -0.98 1.16 -22.64
C ASP A 234 0.27 1.83 -22.04
N PRO A 235 1.22 2.28 -22.87
CA PRO A 235 2.41 3.00 -22.41
C PRO A 235 2.09 4.20 -21.51
N TYR A 236 0.95 4.86 -21.69
CA TYR A 236 0.50 5.94 -20.83
C TYR A 236 0.41 5.50 -19.35
N TYR A 237 -0.28 4.39 -19.08
CA TYR A 237 -0.45 3.89 -17.72
C TYR A 237 0.80 3.21 -17.15
N LEU A 238 1.59 2.56 -18.01
CA LEU A 238 2.88 2.01 -17.62
C LEU A 238 3.86 3.10 -17.20
N ASN A 239 3.90 4.22 -17.92
CA ASN A 239 4.74 5.36 -17.55
C ASN A 239 4.27 6.00 -16.24
N TYR A 240 2.96 6.18 -16.06
CA TYR A 240 2.40 6.64 -14.78
C TYR A 240 2.79 5.72 -13.61
N ALA A 241 2.77 4.39 -13.80
CA ALA A 241 3.15 3.43 -12.77
C ALA A 241 4.64 3.47 -12.41
N GLN A 242 5.49 4.13 -13.21
CA GLN A 242 6.92 4.31 -12.93
C GLN A 242 7.25 5.70 -12.37
N ALA A 243 6.39 6.69 -12.61
CA ALA A 243 6.53 8.05 -12.10
C ALA A 243 5.14 8.58 -11.66
N PRO A 244 4.61 8.07 -10.54
CA PRO A 244 3.25 8.37 -10.13
C PRO A 244 3.09 9.81 -9.66
N ILE A 245 1.91 10.37 -9.91
CA ILE A 245 1.45 11.62 -9.30
C ILE A 245 0.53 11.25 -8.15
N GLY A 246 1.02 11.44 -6.92
CA GLY A 246 0.28 11.15 -5.71
C GLY A 246 -0.18 12.40 -4.96
N CYS A 247 -0.63 12.19 -3.73
CA CYS A 247 -1.10 13.24 -2.82
C CYS A 247 -0.48 13.13 -1.41
N GLY A 248 0.46 12.20 -1.24
CA GLY A 248 1.16 11.94 0.00
C GLY A 248 2.28 12.95 0.30
N PRO A 249 2.99 12.74 1.43
CA PRO A 249 3.99 13.68 1.93
C PRO A 249 5.27 13.79 1.07
N TYR A 250 5.57 12.80 0.24
CA TYR A 250 6.73 12.78 -0.66
C TYR A 250 6.31 12.75 -2.12
N LYS A 251 7.10 13.39 -2.99
CA LYS A 251 6.93 13.36 -4.45
C LYS A 251 7.98 12.43 -5.07
N PHE A 252 7.65 11.82 -6.20
CA PHE A 252 8.58 11.04 -7.01
C PHE A 252 9.61 11.93 -7.71
#